data_AF-A0A5Q4EMF8-F1
#
_entry.id   AF-A0A5Q4EMF8-F1
#
_cell.length_a   1.000
_cell.length_b   1.000
_cell.length_c   1.000
_cell.angle_alpha   90.00
_cell.angle_beta   90.00
_cell.angle_gamma   90.00
#
_symmetry.space_group_name_H-M   'P 1'
#
loop_
_entity.id
_entity.type
_entity.pdbx_description
1 polymer ?
#
loop_
_entity_poly.entity_id
_entity_poly.type
_entity_poly.pdbx_seq_one_letter_code
_entity_poly.pdbx_strand_id
1 'polypeptide(L)'
;MSDERQDDLQEHQETPWVDADHSGETDDPWHAHTPDEGVPQPSHGETSPATIAAVGIISFALLGVTMAFVAFYFIQINQIEYTRKVEIDIGQDVRSLQRVWEADLRNYGWVDAPNNVVHIPIDRAIRSVAREYAQER
;
A
#
# COMPACT_ATOMS: atom_id res chain seq x y z
N MET A 1 -66.61 -0.45 -44.88
CA MET A 1 -66.94 0.38 -43.71
C MET A 1 -65.75 0.31 -42.77
N SER A 2 -64.70 1.00 -43.22
CA SER A 2 -63.65 1.68 -42.44
C SER A 2 -64.32 2.64 -41.44
N ASP A 3 -63.74 3.13 -40.36
CA ASP A 3 -62.40 3.17 -39.77
C ASP A 3 -62.60 3.80 -38.36
N GLU A 4 -61.52 4.11 -37.64
CA GLU A 4 -61.48 5.05 -36.51
C GLU A 4 -61.91 4.50 -35.13
N ARG A 5 -60.96 3.82 -34.50
CA ARG A 5 -60.83 3.76 -33.05
C ARG A 5 -59.37 4.08 -32.70
N GLN A 6 -59.01 5.37 -32.78
CA GLN A 6 -57.66 5.91 -32.54
C GLN A 6 -57.71 7.15 -31.62
N ASP A 7 -58.36 7.08 -30.45
CA ASP A 7 -58.45 8.24 -29.54
C ASP A 7 -57.87 8.02 -28.13
N ASP A 8 -57.17 6.90 -27.87
CA ASP A 8 -56.66 6.58 -26.52
C ASP A 8 -55.14 6.74 -26.35
N LEU A 9 -54.50 7.60 -27.14
CA LEU A 9 -53.07 7.97 -26.95
C LEU A 9 -52.92 9.49 -26.81
N GLN A 10 -53.62 10.07 -25.83
CA GLN A 10 -53.17 11.37 -25.30
C GLN A 10 -51.91 11.12 -24.47
N GLU A 11 -50.77 11.35 -25.12
CA GLU A 11 -49.47 11.65 -24.53
C GLU A 11 -49.65 12.40 -23.20
N HIS A 12 -49.27 11.73 -22.10
CA HIS A 12 -48.77 12.44 -20.94
C HIS A 12 -47.53 13.21 -21.40
N GLN A 13 -47.73 14.46 -21.84
CA GLN A 13 -46.66 15.42 -21.99
C GLN A 13 -46.03 15.60 -20.62
N GLU A 14 -44.92 14.90 -20.40
CA GLU A 14 -43.98 15.19 -19.33
C GLU A 14 -43.57 16.64 -19.53
N THR A 15 -44.13 17.54 -18.72
CA THR A 15 -43.64 18.91 -18.64
C THR A 15 -42.17 18.83 -18.27
N PRO A 16 -41.25 19.34 -19.11
CA PRO A 16 -39.86 19.43 -18.73
C PRO A 16 -39.81 20.40 -17.56
N TRP A 17 -39.47 19.91 -16.37
CA TRP A 17 -39.09 20.75 -15.22
C TRP A 17 -37.74 21.41 -15.52
N VAL A 18 -37.74 22.28 -16.53
CA VAL A 18 -36.63 23.12 -16.91
C VAL A 18 -37.00 24.50 -16.41
N ASP A 19 -36.64 24.80 -15.17
CA ASP A 19 -36.59 26.17 -14.69
C ASP A 19 -35.57 26.91 -15.58
N ALA A 20 -36.08 27.81 -16.41
CA ALA A 20 -35.33 28.44 -17.50
C ALA A 20 -34.29 29.46 -17.02
N ASP A 21 -34.31 29.83 -15.76
CA ASP A 21 -33.36 30.74 -15.16
C ASP A 21 -32.89 30.21 -13.81
N HIS A 22 -31.69 29.63 -13.78
CA HIS A 22 -30.94 29.46 -12.53
C HIS A 22 -30.45 30.82 -11.98
N SER A 23 -31.27 31.87 -12.09
CA SER A 23 -31.02 33.24 -11.64
C SER A 23 -30.99 33.35 -10.11
N GLY A 24 -31.56 32.36 -9.41
CA GLY A 24 -31.71 32.39 -7.96
C GLY A 24 -32.91 33.23 -7.49
N GLU A 25 -33.64 33.87 -8.42
CA GLU A 25 -34.95 34.46 -8.15
C GLU A 25 -36.01 33.38 -8.32
N THR A 26 -36.22 32.60 -7.25
CA THR A 26 -37.43 31.78 -7.13
C THR A 26 -38.61 32.75 -6.95
N ASP A 27 -39.21 33.19 -8.07
CA ASP A 27 -40.40 34.06 -8.11
C ASP A 27 -41.69 33.35 -7.64
N ASP A 28 -41.57 32.18 -7.01
CA ASP A 28 -42.74 31.52 -6.46
C ASP A 28 -43.19 32.22 -5.15
N PRO A 29 -44.51 32.34 -4.92
CA PRO A 29 -45.04 32.94 -3.70
C PRO A 29 -44.67 32.20 -2.41
N TRP A 30 -44.10 30.98 -2.51
CA TRP A 30 -43.72 30.17 -1.37
C TRP A 30 -42.36 30.59 -0.78
N HIS A 31 -41.45 31.07 -1.62
CA HIS A 31 -40.13 31.58 -1.23
C HIS A 31 -40.10 33.10 -1.05
N ALA A 32 -41.19 33.81 -1.37
CA ALA A 32 -41.31 35.25 -1.18
C ALA A 32 -41.58 35.62 0.28
N HIS A 33 -40.63 36.27 0.94
CA HIS A 33 -40.80 36.79 2.30
C HIS A 33 -41.65 38.07 2.33
N THR A 34 -42.68 38.09 3.15
CA THR A 34 -43.51 39.28 3.40
C THR A 34 -42.90 40.19 4.48
N PRO A 35 -43.10 41.52 4.41
CA PRO A 35 -42.63 42.44 5.45
C PRO A 35 -43.18 42.15 6.86
N ASP A 36 -44.27 41.39 6.97
CA ASP A 36 -44.93 41.03 8.22
C ASP A 36 -44.32 39.79 8.90
N GLU A 37 -43.39 39.08 8.24
CA GLU A 37 -42.72 37.86 8.78
C GLU A 37 -41.70 38.13 9.89
N GLY A 38 -41.40 39.40 10.16
CA GLY A 38 -40.47 39.81 11.20
C GLY A 38 -39.00 39.79 10.77
N VAL A 39 -38.09 39.81 11.74
CA VAL A 39 -36.65 39.85 11.46
C VAL A 39 -36.21 38.47 10.93
N PRO A 40 -35.53 38.40 9.78
CA PRO A 40 -34.96 37.15 9.28
C PRO A 40 -34.16 36.44 10.37
N GLN A 41 -34.36 35.13 10.50
CA GLN A 41 -33.57 34.36 11.45
C GLN A 41 -32.09 34.42 11.03
N PRO A 42 -31.15 34.58 11.99
CA PRO A 42 -29.73 34.47 11.69
C PRO A 42 -29.46 33.14 11.00
N SER A 43 -28.75 33.15 9.87
CA SER A 43 -28.41 31.92 9.16
C SER A 43 -27.62 31.01 10.10
N HIS A 44 -28.21 29.85 10.43
CA HIS A 44 -27.52 28.83 11.20
C HIS A 44 -26.34 28.31 10.38
N GLY A 45 -25.11 28.71 10.76
CA GLY A 45 -23.89 28.22 10.11
C GLY A 45 -23.12 29.24 9.27
N GLU A 46 -23.40 30.55 9.41
CA GLU A 46 -22.54 31.61 8.87
C GLU A 46 -21.13 31.50 9.47
N THR A 47 -20.29 30.70 8.82
CA THR A 47 -18.91 30.46 9.22
C THR A 47 -18.04 31.30 8.31
N SER A 48 -17.17 32.12 8.89
CA SER A 48 -16.31 32.97 8.07
C SER A 48 -15.42 32.08 7.17
N PRO A 49 -15.21 32.46 5.89
CA PRO A 49 -14.28 31.74 5.02
C PRO A 49 -12.88 31.58 5.65
N ALA A 50 -12.46 32.56 6.45
CA ALA A 50 -11.21 32.51 7.20
C ALA A 50 -11.19 31.38 8.25
N THR A 51 -12.31 31.15 8.94
CA THR A 51 -12.43 30.04 9.91
C THR A 51 -12.33 28.68 9.21
N ILE A 52 -13.02 28.52 8.07
CA ILE A 52 -12.96 27.28 7.27
C ILE A 52 -11.52 27.02 6.81
N ALA A 53 -10.86 28.05 6.27
CA ALA A 53 -9.47 27.96 5.83
C ALA A 53 -8.52 27.61 6.99
N ALA A 54 -8.68 28.23 8.15
CA ALA A 54 -7.86 27.96 9.33
C ALA A 54 -7.99 26.51 9.79
N VAL A 55 -9.21 25.99 9.90
CA VAL A 55 -9.45 24.58 10.27
C VAL A 55 -8.82 23.64 9.24
N GLY A 56 -8.94 23.94 7.94
CA GLY A 56 -8.32 23.15 6.88
C GLY A 56 -6.79 23.10 6.99
N ILE A 57 -6.15 24.25 7.18
CA ILE A 57 -4.69 24.37 7.32
C ILE A 57 -4.19 23.61 8.56
N ILE A 58 -4.86 23.80 9.70
CA ILE A 58 -4.48 23.13 10.95
C ILE A 58 -4.62 21.61 10.82
N SER A 59 -5.73 21.15 10.24
CA SER A 59 -5.99 19.71 10.03
C SER A 59 -4.94 19.09 9.11
N PHE A 60 -4.59 19.79 8.02
CA PHE A 60 -3.55 19.34 7.09
C PHE A 60 -2.16 19.30 7.75
N ALA A 61 -1.81 20.32 8.54
CA ALA A 61 -0.55 20.34 9.28
C ALA A 61 -0.47 19.21 10.30
N LEU A 62 -1.54 18.95 11.06
CA LEU A 62 -1.62 17.87 12.03
C LEU A 62 -1.44 16.49 11.36
N LEU A 63 -2.06 16.29 10.20
CA LEU A 63 -1.89 15.07 9.41
C LEU A 63 -0.43 14.89 8.97
N GLY A 64 0.19 15.96 8.47
CA GLY A 64 1.60 15.96 8.07
C GLY A 64 2.53 15.62 9.23
N VAL A 65 2.32 16.21 10.41
CA VAL A 65 3.08 15.91 11.64
C VAL A 65 2.90 14.45 12.05
N THR A 66 1.67 13.93 11.99
CA THR A 66 1.37 12.54 12.33
C THR A 66 2.08 11.57 11.38
N MET A 67 2.07 11.84 10.08
CA MET A 67 2.80 11.04 9.10
C MET A 67 4.31 11.08 9.33
N ALA A 68 4.87 12.26 9.58
CA ALA A 68 6.29 12.41 9.88
C ALA A 68 6.69 11.64 11.14
N PHE A 69 5.85 11.67 12.18
CA PHE A 69 6.06 10.92 13.42
C PHE A 69 6.06 9.40 13.19
N VAL A 70 5.09 8.88 12.45
CA VAL A 70 5.02 7.45 12.10
C VAL A 70 6.23 7.03 11.26
N ALA A 71 6.60 7.83 10.25
CA ALA A 71 7.78 7.54 9.43
C ALA A 71 9.06 7.52 10.26
N PHE A 72 9.25 8.51 11.14
CA PHE A 72 10.38 8.58 12.07
C PHE A 72 10.43 7.36 13.00
N TYR A 73 9.29 6.96 13.56
CA TYR A 73 9.18 5.78 14.41
C TYR A 73 9.62 4.50 13.69
N PHE A 74 9.17 4.28 12.45
CA PHE A 74 9.59 3.13 11.66
C PHE A 74 11.08 3.15 11.30
N ILE A 75 11.65 4.33 11.01
CA ILE A 75 13.09 4.46 10.77
C ILE A 75 13.88 4.01 12.01
N GLN A 76 13.48 4.45 13.20
CA GLN A 76 14.13 4.06 14.45
C GLN A 76 14.06 2.54 14.70
N ILE A 77 12.87 1.94 14.53
CA ILE A 77 12.71 0.49 14.68
C ILE A 77 13.54 -0.27 13.67
N ASN A 78 13.52 0.15 12.40
CA ASN A 78 14.28 -0.50 11.35
C ASN A 78 15.78 -0.44 11.61
N GLN A 79 16.29 0.65 12.18
CA GLN A 79 17.70 0.75 12.57
C GLN A 79 18.04 -0.23 13.70
N ILE A 80 17.20 -0.33 14.72
CA ILE A 80 17.39 -1.29 15.83
C ILE A 80 17.37 -2.72 15.30
N GLU A 81 16.41 -3.06 14.44
CA GLU A 81 16.29 -4.38 13.83
C GLU A 81 17.43 -4.67 12.86
N TYR A 82 17.90 -3.66 12.11
CA TYR A 82 19.07 -3.81 11.25
C TYR A 82 20.32 -4.11 12.06
N THR A 83 20.62 -3.31 13.09
CA THR A 83 21.75 -3.57 13.99
C THR A 83 21.60 -4.94 14.64
N ARG A 84 20.39 -5.29 15.12
CA ARG A 84 20.15 -6.62 15.68
C ARG A 84 20.45 -7.73 14.66
N LYS A 85 19.95 -7.66 13.43
CA LYS A 85 20.13 -8.72 12.42
C LYS A 85 21.55 -8.78 11.86
N VAL A 86 22.25 -7.65 11.83
CA VAL A 86 23.64 -7.58 11.34
C VAL A 86 24.62 -8.02 12.42
N GLU A 87 24.38 -7.65 13.68
CA GLU A 87 25.27 -7.92 14.81
C GLU A 87 24.97 -9.26 15.49
N ILE A 88 23.70 -9.62 15.60
CA ILE A 88 23.27 -10.95 16.05
C ILE A 88 23.24 -11.87 14.82
N ASP A 89 24.34 -12.60 14.68
CA ASP A 89 24.32 -14.01 14.26
C ASP A 89 24.47 -14.37 12.77
N ILE A 90 24.93 -13.46 11.92
CA ILE A 90 25.65 -13.91 10.70
C ILE A 90 27.10 -14.23 11.09
N GLY A 91 27.70 -13.44 11.96
CA GLY A 91 29.11 -13.57 12.30
C GLY A 91 29.45 -14.87 13.05
N GLN A 92 28.64 -15.34 13.98
CA GLN A 92 28.98 -16.55 14.76
C GLN A 92 28.71 -17.82 13.95
N ASP A 93 27.54 -17.94 13.35
CA ASP A 93 27.19 -19.06 12.48
C ASP A 93 28.14 -19.17 11.29
N VAL A 94 28.42 -18.07 10.56
CA VAL A 94 29.37 -18.12 9.43
C VAL A 94 30.79 -18.45 9.91
N ARG A 95 31.24 -17.93 11.06
CA ARG A 95 32.57 -18.29 11.61
C ARG A 95 32.64 -19.74 12.08
N SER A 96 31.53 -20.32 12.53
CA SER A 96 31.47 -21.75 12.86
C SER A 96 31.49 -22.61 11.60
N LEU A 97 30.71 -22.23 10.58
CA LEU A 97 30.63 -22.91 9.29
C LEU A 97 31.95 -22.83 8.53
N GLN A 98 32.60 -21.67 8.54
CA GLN A 98 33.92 -21.47 7.97
C GLN A 98 34.96 -22.38 8.63
N ARG A 99 34.93 -22.54 9.97
CA ARG A 99 35.84 -23.46 10.66
C ARG A 99 35.62 -24.92 10.26
N VAL A 100 34.36 -25.32 10.08
CA VAL A 100 34.01 -26.67 9.58
C VAL A 100 34.52 -26.86 8.15
N TRP A 101 34.29 -25.90 7.25
CA TRP A 101 34.77 -25.97 5.87
C TRP A 101 36.29 -25.95 5.78
N GLU A 102 36.97 -25.16 6.61
CA GLU A 102 38.43 -25.09 6.61
C GLU A 102 39.05 -26.38 7.18
N ALA A 103 38.40 -27.01 8.18
CA ALA A 103 38.78 -28.33 8.65
C ALA A 103 38.58 -29.40 7.57
N ASP A 104 37.48 -29.35 6.81
CA ASP A 104 37.22 -30.28 5.72
C ASP A 104 38.22 -30.09 4.56
N LEU A 105 38.50 -28.84 4.18
CA LEU A 105 39.47 -28.46 3.15
C LEU A 105 40.90 -28.89 3.51
N ARG A 106 41.30 -28.81 4.78
CA ARG A 106 42.62 -29.32 5.23
C ARG A 106 42.78 -30.82 5.03
N ASN A 107 41.69 -31.57 4.94
CA ASN A 107 41.75 -33.00 4.63
C ASN A 107 41.92 -33.27 3.13
N TYR A 108 41.93 -32.24 2.29
CA TYR A 108 42.30 -32.36 0.89
C TYR A 108 43.75 -31.90 0.71
N GLY A 109 44.55 -32.68 -0.02
CA GLY A 109 45.94 -32.33 -0.25
C GLY A 109 46.62 -33.28 -1.22
N TRP A 110 47.83 -32.91 -1.65
CA TRP A 110 48.68 -33.81 -2.42
C TRP A 110 49.47 -34.70 -1.46
N VAL A 111 49.38 -36.02 -1.63
CA VAL A 111 50.27 -36.95 -0.93
C VAL A 111 51.61 -36.99 -1.66
N ASP A 112 51.56 -37.02 -2.99
CA ASP A 112 52.72 -37.08 -3.86
C ASP A 112 52.41 -36.35 -5.18
N ALA A 113 52.79 -35.07 -5.25
CA ALA A 113 52.53 -34.23 -6.42
C ALA A 113 53.24 -34.69 -7.71
N PRO A 114 54.52 -35.12 -7.69
CA PRO A 114 55.19 -35.68 -8.86
C PRO A 114 54.48 -36.89 -9.49
N ASN A 115 53.92 -37.77 -8.65
CA ASN A 115 53.19 -38.96 -9.11
C ASN A 115 51.68 -38.74 -9.25
N ASN A 116 51.23 -37.49 -9.15
CA ASN A 116 49.83 -37.08 -9.27
C ASN A 116 48.88 -37.80 -8.28
N VAL A 117 49.36 -38.11 -7.07
CA VAL A 117 48.57 -38.78 -6.02
C VAL A 117 47.96 -37.75 -5.07
N VAL A 118 46.63 -37.65 -5.09
CA VAL A 118 45.85 -36.77 -4.20
C VAL A 118 45.25 -37.55 -3.03
N HIS A 119 45.23 -36.92 -1.86
CA HIS A 119 44.47 -37.35 -0.70
C HIS A 119 43.05 -36.82 -0.80
N ILE A 120 42.08 -37.74 -0.76
CA ILE A 120 40.66 -37.43 -0.71
C ILE A 120 40.09 -38.09 0.54
N PRO A 121 39.28 -37.40 1.36
CA PRO A 121 38.62 -38.02 2.51
C PRO A 121 37.78 -39.23 2.09
N ILE A 122 37.88 -40.32 2.85
CA ILE A 122 37.27 -41.62 2.48
C ILE A 122 35.76 -41.52 2.25
N ASP A 123 35.03 -40.73 3.03
CA ASP A 123 33.59 -40.52 2.87
C ASP A 123 33.24 -39.86 1.53
N ARG A 124 34.14 -39.04 0.98
CA ARG A 124 33.96 -38.38 -0.32
C ARG A 124 34.29 -39.37 -1.44
N ALA A 125 35.31 -40.19 -1.27
CA ALA A 125 35.63 -41.28 -2.20
C ALA A 125 34.46 -42.28 -2.32
N ILE A 126 33.92 -42.76 -1.19
CA ILE A 126 32.77 -43.68 -1.17
C ILE A 126 31.56 -43.08 -1.90
N ARG A 127 31.23 -41.82 -1.61
CA ARG A 127 30.10 -41.13 -2.28
C ARG A 127 30.32 -40.93 -3.77
N SER A 128 31.56 -40.70 -4.20
CA SER A 128 31.91 -40.58 -5.61
C SER A 128 31.66 -41.90 -6.34
N VAL A 129 32.21 -42.99 -5.79
CA VAL A 129 32.07 -44.34 -6.35
C VAL A 129 30.60 -44.78 -6.36
N ALA A 130 29.86 -44.57 -5.27
CA ALA A 130 28.44 -44.92 -5.20
C ALA A 130 27.59 -44.16 -6.24
N ARG A 131 27.96 -42.92 -6.58
CA ARG A 131 27.27 -42.13 -7.61
C ARG A 131 27.55 -42.67 -9.01
N GLU A 132 28.78 -43.06 -9.28
CA GLU A 132 29.19 -43.66 -10.55
C GLU A 132 28.38 -44.95 -10.82
N TYR A 133 28.34 -45.87 -9.84
CA TYR A 133 27.52 -47.09 -9.93
C TYR A 133 26.02 -46.84 -10.05
N ALA A 134 25.50 -45.71 -9.55
CA ALA A 134 24.09 -45.36 -9.68
C ALA A 134 23.74 -44.80 -11.08
N GLN A 135 24.72 -44.28 -11.83
CA GLN A 135 24.54 -43.73 -13.17
C GLN A 135 24.77 -44.78 -14.27
N GLU A 136 25.54 -45.82 -14.00
CA GLU A 136 25.77 -46.95 -14.91
C GLU A 136 24.63 -47.99 -14.92
N ARG A 137 23.51 -47.70 -14.26
CA ARG A 137 22.33 -48.56 -14.15
C ARG A 137 21.13 -47.93 -14.83
#